data_AF-A0A1F8SZ42-F1
#
_entry.id   AF-A0A1F8SZ42-F1
#
_cell.length_a   1.000
_cell.length_b   1.000
_cell.length_c   1.000
_cell.angle_alpha   90.00
_cell.angle_beta   90.00
_cell.angle_gamma   90.00
#
_symmetry.space_group_name_H-M   'P 1'
#
loop_
_entity.id
_entity.type
_entity.pdbx_description
1 polymer ?
#
loop_
_entity_poly.entity_id
_entity_poly.type
_entity_poly.pdbx_seq_one_letter_code
_entity_poly.pdbx_strand_id
1 'polypeptide(L)'
;MCSDPGQALIKEDIQKERLERVVVASCSPLMHETTFRAACAEAGLNPFLFQMTNIREHVSWVTDDPGKATQKAKALVAAAVRRVSLQEPLEMRKVPMKQSALVVGGGIAGIEAALRLADAGKQVYLVERQPSIGGHMAQLYKTFPTLDCAA
;
A
#
# COMPACT_ATOMS: atom_id res chain seq x y z
N MET A 1 -16.35 -5.59 -1.48
CA MET A 1 -15.29 -6.38 -2.17
C MET A 1 -14.05 -6.61 -1.32
N CYS A 2 -13.45 -5.60 -0.68
CA CYS A 2 -12.22 -5.80 0.11
C CYS A 2 -12.44 -6.42 1.51
N SER A 3 -13.69 -6.50 1.98
CA SER A 3 -14.05 -7.22 3.21
C SER A 3 -13.85 -8.73 3.05
N ASP A 4 -13.73 -9.46 4.16
CA ASP A 4 -13.54 -10.92 4.15
C ASP A 4 -14.57 -11.66 3.30
N PRO A 5 -15.89 -11.37 3.36
CA PRO A 5 -16.86 -12.02 2.50
C PRO A 5 -16.64 -11.73 1.01
N GLY A 6 -16.18 -10.52 0.67
CA GLY A 6 -15.91 -10.14 -0.70
C GLY A 6 -14.64 -10.80 -1.27
N GLN A 7 -13.61 -10.98 -0.44
CA GLN A 7 -12.42 -11.73 -0.81
C GLN A 7 -12.72 -13.23 -0.92
N ALA A 8 -13.52 -13.79 0.00
CA ALA A 8 -13.96 -15.18 -0.06
C ALA A 8 -14.71 -15.49 -1.36
N LEU A 9 -15.62 -14.60 -1.78
CA LEU A 9 -16.34 -14.73 -3.05
C LEU A 9 -15.37 -14.85 -4.24
N ILE A 10 -14.37 -13.96 -4.34
CA ILE A 10 -13.38 -14.03 -5.42
C ILE A 10 -12.59 -15.35 -5.37
N LYS A 11 -12.17 -15.77 -4.18
CA LYS A 11 -11.38 -17.00 -4.01
C LYS A 11 -12.18 -18.25 -4.39
N GLU A 12 -13.44 -18.31 -3.98
CA GLU A 12 -14.35 -19.39 -4.33
C GLU A 12 -14.60 -19.45 -5.84
N ASP A 13 -14.87 -18.31 -6.47
CA ASP A 13 -15.13 -18.26 -7.92
C ASP A 13 -13.90 -18.66 -8.73
N ILE A 14 -12.69 -18.25 -8.32
CA ILE A 14 -11.43 -18.71 -8.95
C ILE A 14 -11.37 -20.23 -9.00
N GLN A 15 -11.71 -20.91 -7.91
CA GLN A 15 -11.62 -22.36 -7.80
C GLN A 15 -12.79 -23.08 -8.50
N LYS A 16 -14.02 -22.62 -8.26
CA LYS A 16 -15.25 -23.22 -8.80
C LYS A 16 -15.33 -23.09 -10.31
N GLU A 17 -15.10 -21.87 -10.81
CA GLU A 17 -15.23 -21.54 -12.23
C GLU A 17 -13.89 -21.66 -13.00
N ARG A 18 -12.81 -22.03 -12.30
CA ARG A 18 -11.45 -22.16 -12.86
C ARG A 18 -10.99 -20.87 -13.56
N LEU A 19 -11.21 -19.73 -12.91
CA LEU A 19 -10.88 -18.43 -13.48
C LEU A 19 -9.35 -18.28 -13.62
N GLU A 20 -8.92 -17.89 -14.81
CA GLU A 20 -7.51 -17.66 -15.11
C GLU A 20 -7.09 -16.20 -14.96
N ARG A 21 -8.05 -15.27 -14.82
CA ARG A 21 -7.84 -13.82 -14.73
C ARG A 21 -8.92 -13.22 -13.84
N VAL A 22 -8.59 -12.16 -13.10
CA VAL A 22 -9.56 -11.45 -12.26
C VAL A 22 -9.47 -9.95 -12.50
N VAL A 23 -10.62 -9.30 -12.67
CA VAL A 23 -10.74 -7.84 -12.69
C VAL A 23 -11.61 -7.41 -11.51
N VAL A 24 -11.11 -6.48 -10.69
CA VAL A 24 -11.91 -5.85 -9.63
C VAL A 24 -12.10 -4.38 -9.95
N ALA A 25 -13.35 -3.98 -10.20
CA ALA A 25 -13.72 -2.58 -10.38
C ALA A 25 -14.15 -1.97 -9.05
N SER A 26 -13.27 -1.19 -8.42
CA SER A 26 -13.59 -0.50 -7.17
C SER A 26 -12.74 0.78 -6.97
N CYS A 27 -11.83 0.78 -5.99
CA CYS A 27 -10.99 1.89 -5.60
C CYS A 27 -9.63 1.91 -6.31
N SER A 28 -8.78 2.85 -5.93
CA SER A 28 -7.42 2.98 -6.45
C SER A 28 -6.57 1.72 -6.21
N PRO A 29 -5.75 1.31 -7.20
CA PRO A 29 -4.74 0.27 -7.00
C PRO A 29 -3.74 0.61 -5.89
N LEU A 30 -3.48 1.91 -5.64
CA LEU A 30 -2.62 2.36 -4.55
C LEU A 30 -3.12 1.96 -3.15
N MET A 31 -4.41 1.62 -3.03
CA MET A 31 -5.02 1.26 -1.76
C MET A 31 -5.15 -0.25 -1.57
N HIS A 32 -5.71 -0.97 -2.55
CA HIS A 32 -6.09 -2.39 -2.37
C HIS A 32 -5.58 -3.34 -3.45
N GLU A 33 -4.67 -2.91 -4.34
CA GLU A 33 -4.10 -3.86 -5.31
C GLU A 33 -3.38 -5.01 -4.61
N THR A 34 -2.57 -4.72 -3.59
CA THR A 34 -1.89 -5.73 -2.78
C THR A 34 -2.87 -6.69 -2.10
N THR A 35 -3.99 -6.18 -1.59
CA THR A 35 -5.05 -6.99 -0.96
C THR A 35 -5.65 -7.99 -1.93
N PHE A 36 -6.09 -7.55 -3.12
CA PHE A 36 -6.71 -8.46 -4.08
C PHE A 36 -5.71 -9.39 -4.77
N ARG A 37 -4.47 -8.96 -4.97
CA ARG A 37 -3.38 -9.84 -5.42
C ARG A 37 -3.12 -10.96 -4.41
N ALA A 38 -3.11 -10.65 -3.11
CA ALA A 38 -2.99 -11.67 -2.06
C ALA A 38 -4.16 -12.66 -2.09
N ALA A 39 -5.40 -12.17 -2.19
CA ALA A 39 -6.58 -13.02 -2.30
C ALA A 39 -6.52 -13.95 -3.53
N CYS A 40 -6.10 -13.44 -4.69
CA CYS A 40 -5.90 -14.26 -5.89
C CYS A 40 -4.82 -15.34 -5.67
N ALA A 41 -3.69 -14.96 -5.07
CA ALA A 41 -2.59 -15.88 -4.79
C ALA A 41 -2.98 -16.99 -3.80
N GLU A 42 -3.76 -16.67 -2.77
CA GLU A 42 -4.32 -17.66 -1.82
C GLU A 42 -5.22 -18.68 -2.51
N ALA A 43 -5.92 -18.28 -3.57
CA ALA A 43 -6.75 -19.18 -4.38
C ALA A 43 -5.97 -19.93 -5.48
N GLY A 44 -4.66 -19.73 -5.59
CA GLY A 44 -3.81 -20.38 -6.58
C GLY A 44 -3.69 -19.63 -7.93
N LEU A 45 -4.29 -18.44 -8.05
CA LEU A 45 -4.14 -17.60 -9.24
C LEU A 45 -2.88 -16.71 -9.10
N ASN A 46 -2.06 -16.64 -10.15
CA ASN A 46 -0.88 -15.78 -10.14
C ASN A 46 -1.29 -14.31 -9.89
N PRO A 47 -0.67 -13.60 -8.93
CA PRO A 47 -1.10 -12.25 -8.53
C PRO A 47 -0.93 -11.19 -9.63
N PHE A 48 -0.15 -11.47 -10.68
CA PHE A 48 0.03 -10.56 -11.81
C PHE A 48 -0.97 -10.79 -12.95
N LEU A 49 -1.86 -11.77 -12.78
CA LEU A 49 -3.02 -12.04 -13.64
C LEU A 49 -4.30 -11.37 -13.13
N PHE A 50 -4.12 -10.37 -12.28
CA PHE A 50 -5.14 -9.54 -11.66
C PHE A 50 -5.05 -8.11 -12.20
N GLN A 51 -6.20 -7.48 -12.45
CA GLN A 51 -6.29 -6.07 -12.83
C GLN A 51 -7.29 -5.32 -11.96
N MET A 52 -6.80 -4.30 -11.25
CA MET A 52 -7.65 -3.34 -10.55
C MET A 52 -8.16 -2.27 -11.52
N THR A 53 -9.44 -1.92 -11.43
CA THR A 53 -10.05 -0.81 -12.17
C THR A 53 -10.61 0.23 -11.20
N ASN A 54 -10.08 1.45 -11.22
CA ASN A 54 -10.55 2.50 -10.34
C ASN A 54 -11.82 3.14 -10.91
N ILE A 55 -12.97 2.81 -10.31
CA ILE A 55 -14.28 3.42 -10.61
C ILE A 55 -14.80 4.27 -9.44
N ARG A 56 -13.99 4.48 -8.39
CA ARG A 56 -14.35 5.30 -7.23
C ARG A 56 -13.71 6.67 -7.31
N GLU A 57 -12.42 6.78 -6.99
CA GLU A 57 -11.72 8.07 -6.98
C GLU A 57 -11.66 8.70 -8.38
N HIS A 58 -11.62 7.89 -9.44
CA HIS A 58 -11.54 8.38 -10.83
C HIS A 58 -12.89 8.52 -11.53
N VAL A 59 -13.99 8.05 -10.92
CA VAL A 59 -15.33 8.07 -11.54
C VAL A 59 -16.38 8.51 -10.54
N SER A 60 -16.84 7.64 -9.62
CA SER A 60 -18.02 7.93 -8.80
C SER A 60 -17.87 9.15 -7.88
N TRP A 61 -16.65 9.44 -7.40
CA TRP A 61 -16.42 10.60 -6.51
C TRP A 61 -16.25 11.94 -7.25
N VAL A 62 -16.04 11.91 -8.57
CA VAL A 62 -15.62 13.10 -9.33
C VAL A 62 -16.48 13.33 -10.57
N THR A 63 -17.56 12.57 -10.75
CA THR A 63 -18.49 12.71 -11.86
C THR A 63 -19.91 12.79 -11.31
N ASP A 64 -20.49 13.98 -11.32
CA ASP A 64 -21.80 14.24 -10.71
C ASP A 64 -22.94 13.53 -11.44
N ASP A 65 -22.87 13.45 -12.76
CA ASP A 65 -23.89 12.79 -13.60
C ASP A 65 -23.75 11.25 -13.50
N PRO A 66 -24.75 10.54 -12.92
CA PRO A 66 -24.66 9.09 -12.71
C PRO A 66 -24.65 8.30 -14.02
N GLY A 67 -25.29 8.82 -15.07
CA GLY A 67 -25.33 8.19 -16.40
C GLY A 67 -23.94 8.23 -17.05
N LYS A 68 -23.29 9.39 -17.03
CA LYS A 68 -21.91 9.56 -17.52
C LYS A 68 -20.92 8.77 -16.67
N ALA A 69 -21.08 8.76 -15.34
CA ALA A 69 -20.26 7.96 -14.43
C ALA A 69 -20.36 6.47 -14.78
N THR A 70 -21.57 5.96 -15.00
CA THR A 70 -21.80 4.56 -15.39
C THR A 70 -21.17 4.23 -16.75
N GLN A 71 -21.33 5.10 -17.75
CA GLN A 71 -20.70 4.91 -19.07
C GLN A 71 -19.18 4.88 -18.97
N LYS A 72 -18.58 5.80 -18.21
CA LYS A 72 -17.13 5.84 -17.96
C LYS A 72 -16.65 4.57 -17.23
N ALA A 73 -17.36 4.13 -16.19
CA ALA A 73 -17.03 2.91 -15.46
C ALA A 73 -17.05 1.68 -16.38
N LYS A 74 -18.08 1.53 -17.23
CA LYS A 74 -18.16 0.46 -18.23
C LYS A 74 -16.97 0.48 -19.19
N ALA A 75 -16.60 1.65 -19.71
CA ALA A 75 -15.45 1.79 -20.60
C ALA A 75 -14.13 1.38 -19.92
N LEU A 76 -13.91 1.81 -18.67
CA LEU A 76 -12.72 1.44 -17.90
C LEU A 76 -12.66 -0.06 -17.61
N VAL A 77 -13.79 -0.68 -17.23
CA VAL A 77 -13.86 -2.12 -16.98
C VAL A 77 -13.61 -2.91 -18.26
N ALA A 78 -14.20 -2.51 -19.39
CA ALA A 78 -13.96 -3.14 -20.68
C ALA A 78 -12.47 -3.08 -21.08
N ALA A 79 -11.83 -1.93 -20.88
CA ALA A 79 -10.39 -1.77 -21.11
C ALA A 79 -9.55 -2.67 -20.18
N ALA A 80 -9.92 -2.77 -18.90
CA ALA A 80 -9.24 -3.62 -17.94
C ALA A 80 -9.36 -5.12 -18.28
N VAL A 81 -10.55 -5.58 -18.67
CA VAL A 81 -10.78 -6.95 -19.16
C VAL A 81 -9.95 -7.23 -20.41
N ARG A 82 -9.87 -6.28 -21.36
CA ARG A 82 -9.02 -6.45 -22.55
C ARG A 82 -7.53 -6.47 -22.21
N ARG A 83 -7.11 -5.74 -21.19
CA ARG A 83 -5.71 -5.71 -20.75
C ARG A 83 -5.32 -6.99 -20.02
N VAL A 84 -6.16 -7.46 -19.10
CA VAL A 84 -5.86 -8.64 -18.27
C VAL A 84 -5.70 -9.90 -19.11
N SER A 85 -6.40 -10.00 -20.25
CA SER A 85 -6.27 -11.12 -21.19
C SER A 85 -4.89 -11.19 -21.87
N LEU A 86 -4.12 -10.11 -21.86
CA LEU A 86 -2.77 -10.03 -22.43
C LEU A 86 -1.68 -10.13 -21.35
N GLN A 87 -2.04 -10.24 -20.08
CA GLN A 87 -1.08 -10.41 -18.99
C GLN A 87 -0.53 -11.83 -18.97
N GLU A 88 0.76 -11.91 -18.66
CA GLU A 88 1.49 -13.15 -18.43
C GLU A 88 1.73 -13.35 -16.92
N PRO A 89 1.81 -14.60 -16.44
CA PRO A 89 2.17 -14.85 -15.06
C PRO A 89 3.60 -14.38 -14.82
N LEU A 90 3.81 -13.61 -13.73
CA LEU A 90 5.14 -13.16 -13.33
C LEU A 90 5.55 -13.78 -11.99
N GLU A 91 6.85 -13.81 -11.75
CA GLU A 91 7.42 -14.25 -10.48
C GLU A 91 7.91 -13.07 -9.64
N MET A 92 7.66 -13.15 -8.34
CA MET A 92 8.18 -12.16 -7.39
C MET A 92 9.69 -12.32 -7.26
N ARG A 93 10.44 -11.30 -7.67
CA ARG A 93 11.90 -11.29 -7.51
C ARG A 93 12.27 -11.24 -6.02
N LYS A 94 13.03 -12.22 -5.55
CA LYS A 94 13.65 -12.21 -4.22
C LYS A 94 15.00 -11.51 -4.31
N VAL A 95 15.29 -10.61 -3.37
CA VAL A 95 16.57 -9.89 -3.30
C VAL A 95 17.14 -9.99 -1.90
N PRO A 96 18.48 -10.16 -1.75
CA PRO A 96 19.10 -10.15 -0.44
C PRO A 96 19.00 -8.75 0.18
N MET A 97 18.69 -8.68 1.46
CA MET A 97 18.55 -7.41 2.18
C MET A 97 19.56 -7.31 3.33
N LYS A 98 20.43 -6.29 3.25
CA LYS A 98 21.36 -5.96 4.34
C LYS A 98 20.56 -5.59 5.59
N GLN A 99 20.89 -6.20 6.72
CA GLN A 99 20.21 -5.97 8.00
C GLN A 99 20.71 -4.67 8.67
N SER A 100 20.56 -3.55 7.97
CA SER A 100 20.89 -2.22 8.47
C SER A 100 19.87 -1.18 8.01
N ALA A 101 19.65 -0.17 8.84
CA ALA A 101 18.74 0.94 8.55
C ALA A 101 19.49 2.28 8.50
N LEU A 102 19.01 3.19 7.66
CA LEU A 102 19.42 4.59 7.64
C LEU A 102 18.24 5.44 8.12
N VAL A 103 18.45 6.21 9.17
CA VAL A 103 17.50 7.20 9.66
C VAL A 103 17.99 8.58 9.27
N VAL A 104 17.15 9.35 8.59
CA VAL A 104 17.47 10.71 8.12
C VAL A 104 16.72 11.72 8.97
N GLY A 105 17.47 12.55 9.69
CA GLY A 105 16.96 13.53 10.65
C GLY A 105 17.07 13.02 12.09
N GLY A 106 17.88 13.69 12.90
CA GLY A 106 18.10 13.46 14.33
C GLY A 106 17.18 14.28 15.24
N GLY A 107 15.92 14.52 14.84
CA GLY A 107 14.89 15.03 15.76
C GLY A 107 14.33 13.91 16.65
N ILE A 108 13.41 14.23 17.55
CA ILE A 108 12.79 13.25 18.47
C ILE A 108 12.29 11.97 17.76
N ALA A 109 11.61 12.12 16.61
CA ALA A 109 11.11 10.98 15.85
C ALA A 109 12.22 10.09 15.29
N GLY A 110 13.31 10.68 14.79
CA GLY A 110 14.43 9.93 14.24
C GLY A 110 15.30 9.29 15.32
N ILE A 111 15.53 9.98 16.45
CA ILE A 111 16.21 9.41 17.61
C ILE A 111 15.45 8.18 18.10
N GLU A 112 14.14 8.29 18.31
CA GLU A 112 13.32 7.16 18.77
C GLU A 112 13.33 6.00 17.77
N ALA A 113 13.14 6.28 16.48
CA ALA A 113 13.22 5.24 15.45
C ALA A 113 14.58 4.53 15.43
N ALA A 114 15.68 5.29 15.59
CA ALA A 114 17.02 4.73 15.63
C ALA A 114 17.25 3.85 16.85
N LEU A 115 16.82 4.30 18.04
CA LEU A 115 16.92 3.53 19.28
C LEU A 115 16.13 2.21 19.19
N ARG A 116 14.86 2.25 18.74
CA ARG A 116 14.04 1.04 18.60
C ARG A 116 14.61 0.02 17.63
N LEU A 117 15.20 0.49 16.52
CA LEU A 117 15.86 -0.38 15.56
C LEU A 117 17.16 -0.97 16.11
N ALA A 118 17.93 -0.18 16.86
CA ALA A 118 19.15 -0.64 17.52
C ALA A 118 18.85 -1.68 18.62
N ASP A 119 17.83 -1.43 19.45
CA ASP A 119 17.37 -2.37 20.49
C ASP A 119 16.89 -3.70 19.90
N ALA A 120 16.33 -3.66 18.68
CA ALA A 120 15.97 -4.85 17.90
C ALA A 120 17.18 -5.54 17.23
N GLY A 121 18.41 -5.14 17.56
CA GLY A 121 19.66 -5.73 17.09
C GLY A 121 20.03 -5.37 15.65
N LYS A 122 19.50 -4.26 15.10
CA LYS A 122 19.83 -3.80 13.74
C LYS A 122 20.95 -2.76 13.77
N GLN A 123 21.86 -2.81 12.81
CA GLN A 123 22.82 -1.71 12.61
C GLN A 123 22.06 -0.47 12.10
N VAL A 124 22.17 0.64 12.80
CA VAL A 124 21.53 1.90 12.41
C VAL A 124 22.58 2.96 12.08
N TYR A 125 22.36 3.69 11.01
CA TYR A 125 23.06 4.92 10.68
C TYR A 125 22.08 6.07 10.89
N LEU A 126 22.39 7.02 11.77
CA LEU A 126 21.60 8.23 11.96
C LEU A 126 22.34 9.40 11.31
N VAL A 127 21.71 10.06 10.35
CA VAL A 127 22.29 11.21 9.65
C VAL A 127 21.46 12.45 9.97
N GLU A 128 22.10 13.43 10.60
CA GLU A 128 21.51 14.74 10.87
C GLU A 128 22.23 15.80 10.02
N ARG A 129 21.44 16.75 9.49
CA ARG A 129 21.92 17.86 8.66
C ARG A 129 22.66 18.90 9.50
N GLN A 130 22.17 19.17 10.70
CA GLN A 130 22.72 20.15 11.62
C GLN A 130 23.89 19.58 12.43
N PRO A 131 24.74 20.44 13.04
CA PRO A 131 25.84 19.98 13.90
C PRO A 131 25.39 19.21 15.15
N SER A 132 24.11 19.31 15.54
CA SER A 132 23.55 18.63 16.70
C SER A 132 22.21 17.95 16.37
N ILE A 133 21.96 16.84 17.06
CA ILE A 133 20.64 16.19 17.14
C ILE A 133 19.73 16.93 18.13
N GLY A 134 18.46 16.53 18.19
CA GLY A 134 17.41 17.11 19.05
C GLY A 134 16.29 17.78 18.25
N GLY A 135 16.57 18.25 17.03
CA GLY A 135 15.60 18.91 16.17
C GLY A 135 14.92 20.11 16.84
N HIS A 136 13.65 20.36 16.52
CA HIS A 136 12.90 21.45 17.15
C HIS A 136 12.62 21.24 18.63
N MET A 137 12.59 19.99 19.12
CA MET A 137 12.31 19.72 20.53
C MET A 137 13.37 20.33 21.44
N ALA A 138 14.64 20.26 21.07
CA ALA A 138 15.74 20.86 21.83
C ALA A 138 15.70 22.41 21.90
N GLN A 139 14.84 23.05 21.10
CA GLN A 139 14.64 24.50 21.12
C GLN A 139 13.47 24.92 22.03
N LEU A 140 12.63 23.97 22.45
CA LEU A 140 11.50 24.24 23.31
C LEU A 140 11.94 24.33 24.77
N TYR A 141 11.38 25.29 25.50
CA TYR A 141 11.59 25.37 26.95
C TYR A 141 10.80 24.27 27.69
N LYS A 142 9.54 24.05 27.30
CA LYS A 142 8.63 23.08 27.92
C LYS A 142 7.79 22.33 26.89
N THR A 143 7.38 21.11 27.24
CA THR A 143 6.48 20.28 26.43
C THR A 143 5.11 20.17 27.10
N PHE A 144 4.03 20.40 26.34
CA PHE A 144 2.67 20.18 26.85
C PHE A 144 2.31 18.68 26.71
N PRO A 145 1.40 18.14 27.53
CA PRO A 145 0.66 18.81 28.61
C PRO A 145 1.40 18.83 29.96
N THR A 146 2.50 18.10 30.13
CA THR A 146 3.14 17.90 31.44
C THR A 146 3.98 19.09 31.91
N LEU A 147 4.34 20.00 31.01
CA LEU A 147 5.20 21.17 31.25
C LEU A 147 6.63 20.78 31.69
N ASP A 148 7.07 19.58 31.32
CA ASP A 148 8.45 19.11 31.51
C ASP A 148 9.41 19.87 30.60
N CYS A 149 10.69 19.92 30.99
CA CYS A 149 11.75 20.43 30.13
C CYS A 149 11.90 19.55 28.87
N ALA A 150 12.11 20.16 27.71
CA ALA A 150 12.16 19.44 26.44
C ALA A 150 13.51 18.77 26.14
N ALA A 151 14.58 19.23 26.79
CA ALA A 151 15.93 18.69 26.73
C ALA A 151 16.63 18.92 28.07
#